data_AF-A0A085W3G2-F1
#
_entry.id   AF-A0A085W3G2-F1
#
_cell.length_a   1.000
_cell.length_b   1.000
_cell.length_c   1.000
_cell.angle_alpha   90.00
_cell.angle_beta   90.00
_cell.angle_gamma   90.00
#
_symmetry.space_group_name_H-M   'P 1'
#
loop_
_entity.id
_entity.type
_entity.pdbx_description
1 polymer ?
#
loop_
_entity_poly.entity_id
_entity_poly.type
_entity_poly.pdbx_seq_one_letter_code
_entity_poly.pdbx_strand_id
1 'polypeptide(L)'
;MSTRQHKQPLSPEPSAPARRSGPGLRVIRGEGQRRPDEPLTSRDAVARVLMEAGADLLLRRISPQRASEIERQVDRALDLFDRVDANPLVLPVLRRHLDALDALMRETREIRPARRGG
;
A
#
# COMPACT_ATOMS: atom_id res chain seq x y z
N MET A 1 -68.14 11.96 -38.16
CA MET A 1 -68.49 13.13 -37.33
C MET A 1 -67.23 13.69 -36.67
N SER A 2 -67.06 15.01 -36.69
CA SER A 2 -66.12 15.87 -35.91
C SER A 2 -64.61 15.60 -36.03
N THR A 3 -63.86 16.42 -36.80
CA THR A 3 -63.15 17.68 -36.42
C THR A 3 -61.88 17.39 -35.60
N ARG A 4 -60.68 17.97 -35.83
CA ARG A 4 -60.27 19.25 -36.41
C ARG A 4 -58.77 19.21 -36.78
N GLN A 5 -58.40 19.97 -37.81
CA GLN A 5 -57.04 20.22 -38.30
C GLN A 5 -56.14 21.03 -37.33
N HIS A 6 -54.82 20.94 -37.53
CA HIS A 6 -53.80 22.03 -37.61
C HIS A 6 -52.41 21.42 -37.32
N LYS A 7 -51.25 21.85 -37.83
CA LYS A 7 -50.76 22.74 -38.89
C LYS A 7 -49.22 22.52 -38.89
N GLN A 8 -48.59 22.31 -40.04
CA GLN A 8 -47.12 22.23 -40.26
C GLN A 8 -46.41 23.58 -39.91
N PRO A 9 -45.09 23.84 -40.15
CA PRO A 9 -43.91 23.01 -40.55
C PRO A 9 -42.61 23.36 -39.75
N LEU A 10 -41.45 22.82 -40.19
CA LEU A 10 -40.15 23.50 -40.44
C LEU A 10 -38.91 22.78 -39.85
N SER A 11 -38.09 22.22 -40.74
CA SER A 11 -36.66 21.84 -40.58
C SER A 11 -35.79 23.06 -40.16
N PRO A 12 -34.46 23.00 -39.88
CA PRO A 12 -33.45 21.95 -40.09
C PRO A 12 -32.47 21.73 -38.88
N GLU A 13 -31.45 20.87 -39.05
CA GLU A 13 -30.41 20.50 -38.06
C GLU A 13 -29.58 21.69 -37.48
N PRO A 14 -28.74 21.46 -36.45
CA PRO A 14 -27.36 21.10 -36.76
C PRO A 14 -26.75 19.99 -35.88
N SER A 15 -26.08 19.10 -36.58
CA SER A 15 -24.89 18.35 -36.19
C SER A 15 -24.04 18.94 -35.05
N ALA A 16 -23.62 18.02 -34.16
CA ALA A 16 -22.30 17.89 -33.50
C ALA A 16 -22.22 18.10 -31.97
N PRO A 17 -21.23 17.47 -31.28
CA PRO A 17 -20.50 16.24 -31.62
C PRO A 17 -20.75 15.13 -30.59
N ALA A 18 -20.77 13.89 -31.06
CA ALA A 18 -20.43 12.75 -30.22
C ALA A 18 -19.01 12.98 -29.69
N ARG A 19 -18.92 13.39 -28.41
CA ARG A 19 -17.64 13.44 -27.69
C ARG A 19 -17.12 12.01 -27.65
N ARG A 20 -16.22 11.69 -28.57
CA ARG A 20 -15.32 10.55 -28.45
C ARG A 20 -14.43 10.87 -27.25
N SER A 21 -14.90 10.52 -26.07
CA SER A 21 -14.05 10.38 -24.90
C SER A 21 -13.00 9.35 -25.30
N GLY A 22 -11.75 9.79 -25.46
CA GLY A 22 -10.61 8.91 -25.71
C GLY A 22 -10.50 7.81 -24.64
N PRO A 23 -9.60 6.83 -24.78
CA PRO A 23 -9.45 5.76 -23.80
C PRO A 23 -9.05 6.36 -22.45
N GLY A 24 -10.08 6.65 -21.64
CA GLY A 24 -9.94 7.26 -20.34
C GLY A 24 -9.28 6.25 -19.43
N LEU A 25 -8.09 6.60 -18.95
CA LEU A 25 -7.44 5.87 -17.88
C LEU A 25 -8.45 5.72 -16.73
N ARG A 26 -8.84 4.48 -16.43
CA ARG A 26 -9.72 4.19 -15.30
C ARG A 26 -8.87 3.96 -14.08
N VAL A 27 -9.13 4.71 -13.02
CA VAL A 27 -8.51 4.48 -11.72
C VAL A 27 -9.10 3.20 -11.14
N ILE A 28 -8.28 2.14 -11.07
CA ILE A 28 -8.61 0.95 -10.30
C ILE A 28 -8.33 1.29 -8.84
N ARG A 29 -9.36 1.26 -7.98
CA ARG A 29 -9.18 1.38 -6.54
C ARG A 29 -8.38 0.17 -6.08
N GLY A 30 -7.16 0.41 -5.59
CA GLY A 30 -6.40 -0.64 -4.92
C GLY A 30 -7.05 -0.94 -3.58
N GLU A 31 -7.35 -2.22 -3.31
CA GLU A 31 -7.79 -2.72 -2.00
C GLU A 31 -6.66 -2.71 -0.94
N GLY A 32 -5.51 -2.10 -1.26
CA GLY A 32 -4.38 -1.94 -0.37
C GLY A 32 -4.70 -0.96 0.76
N GLN A 33 -5.47 -1.42 1.75
CA GLN A 33 -5.64 -0.73 3.01
C GLN A 33 -4.26 -0.50 3.61
N ARG A 34 -3.94 0.76 3.89
CA ARG A 34 -2.72 1.13 4.60
C ARG A 34 -2.89 0.60 6.02
N ARG A 35 -2.28 -0.55 6.30
CA ARG A 35 -2.41 -1.17 7.62
C ARG A 35 -1.74 -0.26 8.65
N PRO A 36 -2.35 -0.08 9.83
CA PRO A 36 -1.72 0.64 10.92
C PRO A 36 -0.39 -0.02 11.29
N ASP A 37 0.49 0.70 12.00
CA ASP A 37 1.73 0.14 12.57
C ASP A 37 1.38 -1.09 13.44
N GLU A 38 1.40 -2.27 12.83
CA GLU A 38 1.14 -3.54 13.49
C GLU A 38 2.34 -3.85 14.39
N PRO A 39 2.13 -4.08 15.70
CA PRO A 39 3.24 -4.33 16.61
C PRO A 39 3.91 -5.67 16.26
N LEU A 40 5.24 -5.68 16.23
CA LEU A 40 6.01 -6.88 15.97
C LEU A 40 5.94 -7.81 17.18
N THR A 41 4.99 -8.72 17.15
CA THR A 41 4.74 -9.69 18.24
C THR A 41 4.78 -11.14 17.77
N SER A 42 4.84 -11.38 16.46
CA SER A 42 4.83 -12.70 15.86
C SER A 42 5.81 -12.82 14.69
N ARG A 43 6.18 -14.06 14.35
CA ARG A 43 6.98 -14.38 13.15
C ARG A 43 6.34 -13.80 11.88
N ASP A 44 5.02 -13.93 11.75
CA ASP A 44 4.27 -13.41 10.59
C ASP A 44 4.36 -11.89 10.48
N ALA A 45 4.29 -11.16 11.59
CA ALA A 45 4.44 -9.71 11.60
C ALA A 45 5.84 -9.29 11.13
N VAL A 46 6.88 -10.01 11.58
CA VAL A 46 8.27 -9.79 11.15
C VAL A 46 8.48 -10.15 9.67
N ALA A 47 7.87 -11.23 9.18
CA ALA A 47 7.93 -11.59 7.76
C ALA A 47 7.27 -10.54 6.85
N ARG A 48 6.17 -9.92 7.30
CA ARG A 48 5.52 -8.82 6.57
C ARG A 48 6.42 -7.59 6.47
N VAL A 49 7.24 -7.30 7.48
CA VAL A 49 8.23 -6.21 7.42
C VAL A 49 9.21 -6.43 6.27
N LEU A 50 9.70 -7.66 6.07
CA LEU A 50 10.59 -7.98 4.97
C LEU A 50 9.91 -7.75 3.61
N MET A 51 8.65 -8.17 3.48
CA MET A 51 7.86 -7.94 2.26
C MET A 51 7.65 -6.45 2.00
N GLU A 52 7.33 -5.66 3.03
CA GLU A 52 7.14 -4.21 2.92
C GLU A 52 8.44 -3.51 2.54
N ALA A 53 9.55 -3.84 3.19
CA ALA A 53 10.87 -3.29 2.89
C ALA A 53 11.32 -3.65 1.46
N GLY A 54 11.08 -4.89 1.02
CA GLY A 54 11.34 -5.31 -0.35
C GLY A 54 10.50 -4.53 -1.36
N ALA A 55 9.22 -4.31 -1.09
CA ALA A 55 8.36 -3.47 -1.92
C ALA A 55 8.84 -2.02 -1.95
N ASP A 56 9.26 -1.46 -0.82
CA ASP A 56 9.78 -0.11 -0.75
C ASP A 56 11.13 0.03 -1.48
N LEU A 57 11.99 -1.00 -1.47
CA LEU A 57 13.21 -1.04 -2.27
C LEU A 57 12.88 -1.05 -3.77
N LEU A 58 11.95 -1.91 -4.21
CA LEU A 58 11.52 -1.98 -5.61
C LEU A 58 10.91 -0.67 -6.10
N LEU A 59 10.19 0.02 -5.22
CA LEU A 59 9.64 1.35 -5.47
C LEU A 59 10.66 2.48 -5.25
N ARG A 60 11.92 2.14 -4.98
CA ARG A 60 13.05 3.04 -4.74
C ARG A 60 12.80 4.08 -3.65
N ARG A 61 12.02 3.71 -2.64
CA ARG A 61 11.72 4.54 -1.46
C ARG A 61 12.77 4.43 -0.37
N ILE A 62 13.55 3.35 -0.39
CA ILE A 62 14.70 3.15 0.49
C ILE A 62 15.94 2.79 -0.33
N SER A 63 17.12 3.00 0.28
CA SER A 63 18.38 2.57 -0.31
C SER A 63 18.57 1.05 -0.18
N PRO A 64 19.36 0.44 -1.07
CA PRO A 64 19.74 -0.97 -0.92
C PRO A 64 20.40 -1.27 0.43
N GLN A 65 21.25 -0.35 0.92
CA GLN A 65 21.93 -0.49 2.21
C GLN A 65 20.92 -0.59 3.36
N ARG A 66 19.87 0.23 3.31
CA ARG A 66 18.79 0.23 4.32
C ARG A 66 17.96 -1.05 4.23
N ALA A 67 17.63 -1.50 3.03
CA ALA A 67 16.92 -2.77 2.83
C ALA A 67 17.70 -3.96 3.41
N SER A 68 19.01 -4.03 3.15
CA SER A 68 19.87 -5.09 3.71
C SER A 68 20.02 -5.00 5.22
N GLU A 69 19.93 -3.81 5.82
CA GLU A 69 19.91 -3.67 7.28
C GLU A 69 18.62 -4.23 7.90
N ILE A 70 17.48 -3.93 7.28
CA ILE A 70 16.18 -4.49 7.68
C ILE A 70 16.21 -6.02 7.57
N GLU A 71 16.70 -6.57 6.45
CA GLU A 71 16.85 -8.01 6.23
C GLU A 71 17.66 -8.69 7.35
N ARG A 72 18.85 -8.16 7.67
CA ARG A 72 19.68 -8.69 8.77
C ARG A 72 19.04 -8.59 10.16
N GLN A 73 18.17 -7.60 10.40
CA GLN A 73 17.44 -7.48 11.67
C GLN A 73 16.29 -8.51 11.73
N VAL A 74 15.57 -8.68 10.61
CA VAL A 74 14.51 -9.69 10.45
C VAL A 74 15.07 -11.09 10.70
N ASP A 75 16.18 -11.47 10.05
CA ASP A 75 16.78 -12.80 10.21
C ASP A 75 17.14 -13.08 11.68
N ARG A 76 17.78 -12.11 12.34
CA ARG A 76 18.11 -12.22 13.78
C ARG A 76 16.87 -12.35 14.66
N ALA A 77 15.78 -11.65 14.34
CA ALA A 77 14.54 -11.77 15.09
C ALA A 77 13.90 -13.15 14.91
N LEU A 78 13.92 -13.72 13.69
CA LEU A 78 13.44 -15.07 13.41
C LEU A 78 14.25 -16.14 14.16
N ASP A 79 15.58 -16.04 14.13
CA ASP A 79 16.47 -16.92 14.91
C ASP A 79 16.15 -16.84 16.42
N LEU A 80 15.82 -15.65 16.92
CA LEU A 80 15.47 -15.45 18.33
C LEU A 80 14.11 -16.05 18.67
N PHE A 81 13.13 -16.00 17.77
CA PHE A 81 11.87 -16.74 17.97
C PHE A 81 12.13 -18.24 18.11
N ASP A 82 12.97 -18.83 17.25
CA ASP A 82 13.33 -20.26 17.33
C ASP A 82 14.00 -20.60 18.67
N ARG A 83 14.87 -19.72 19.17
CA ARG A 83 15.52 -19.89 20.47
C ARG A 83 14.56 -19.69 21.65
N VAL A 84 13.59 -18.79 21.55
CA VAL A 84 12.56 -18.56 22.58
C VAL A 84 11.66 -19.78 22.70
N ASP A 85 11.29 -20.41 21.58
CA ASP A 85 10.50 -21.64 21.58
C ASP A 85 11.23 -22.77 22.34
N ALA A 86 12.56 -22.80 22.29
CA ALA A 86 13.39 -23.76 23.03
C ALA A 86 13.72 -23.31 24.48
N ASN A 87 13.85 -22.00 24.72
CA ASN A 87 14.20 -21.42 26.01
C ASN A 87 13.53 -20.04 26.23
N PRO A 88 12.46 -19.98 27.04
CA PRO A 88 11.72 -18.74 27.30
C PRO A 88 12.55 -17.61 27.93
N LEU A 89 13.72 -17.89 28.53
CA LEU A 89 14.57 -16.85 29.13
C LEU A 89 15.14 -15.85 28.09
N VAL A 90 15.09 -16.20 26.80
CA VAL A 90 15.56 -15.35 25.69
C VAL A 90 14.54 -14.27 25.30
N LEU A 91 13.30 -14.34 25.80
CA LEU A 91 12.21 -13.39 25.46
C LEU A 91 12.57 -11.90 25.58
N PRO A 92 13.27 -11.44 26.65
CA PRO A 92 13.65 -10.03 26.75
C PRO A 92 14.62 -9.59 25.66
N VAL A 93 15.48 -10.49 25.18
CA VAL A 93 16.42 -10.23 24.09
C VAL A 93 15.65 -10.11 22.78
N LEU A 94 14.74 -11.05 22.50
CA LEU A 94 13.83 -10.98 21.37
C LEU A 94 13.07 -9.65 21.37
N ARG A 95 12.52 -9.24 22.52
CA ARG A 95 11.76 -7.98 22.61
C ARG A 95 12.58 -6.76 22.20
N ARG A 96 13.82 -6.64 22.68
CA ARG A 96 14.71 -5.54 22.31
C ARG A 96 15.00 -5.50 20.80
N HIS A 97 15.14 -6.67 20.17
CA HIS A 97 15.33 -6.75 18.72
C HIS A 97 14.09 -6.34 17.94
N LEU A 98 12.90 -6.73 18.40
CA LEU A 98 11.64 -6.32 17.78
C LEU A 98 11.43 -4.80 17.92
N ASP A 99 11.70 -4.22 19.09
CA ASP A 99 11.60 -2.77 19.29
C ASP A 99 12.59 -2.00 18.37
N ALA A 100 13.81 -2.52 18.19
CA ALA A 100 14.80 -1.93 17.28
C ALA A 100 14.40 -2.03 15.80
N LEU A 101 13.84 -3.17 15.39
CA LEU A 101 13.30 -3.35 14.04
C LEU A 101 12.11 -2.42 13.77
N ASP A 102 11.22 -2.26 14.76
CA ASP A 102 10.10 -1.32 14.69
C ASP A 102 10.57 0.12 14.52
N ALA A 103 11.58 0.56 15.28
CA ALA A 103 12.15 1.90 15.14
C ALA A 103 12.74 2.12 13.73
N LEU A 104 13.48 1.14 13.21
CA LEU A 104 14.07 1.19 11.87
C LEU A 104 13.00 1.34 10.77
N MET A 105 11.87 0.64 10.93
CA MET A 105 10.74 0.71 10.00
C MET A 105 9.94 2.00 10.11
N ARG A 106 9.77 2.55 11.32
CA ARG A 106 9.12 3.86 11.51
C ARG A 106 9.89 4.97 10.81
N GLU A 107 11.20 5.04 10.99
CA GLU A 107 12.06 5.98 10.26
C GLU A 107 11.90 5.83 8.75
N THR A 108 11.83 4.59 8.26
CA THR A 108 11.62 4.29 6.84
C THR A 108 10.27 4.82 6.33
N ARG A 109 9.20 4.68 7.13
CA ARG A 109 7.86 5.17 6.82
C ARG A 109 7.73 6.69 6.92
N GLU A 110 8.49 7.33 7.80
CA GLU A 110 8.51 8.80 7.97
C GLU A 110 9.22 9.50 6.81
N ILE A 111 10.29 8.91 6.27
CA ILE A 111 10.99 9.42 5.09
C ILE A 111 10.11 9.35 3.83
N ARG A 112 9.14 8.44 3.80
CA ARG A 112 8.19 8.33 2.68
C ARG A 112 7.32 9.59 2.66
N PRO A 113 7.41 10.45 1.61
CA PRO A 113 6.51 11.57 1.50
C PRO A 113 5.09 11.01 1.45
N ALA A 114 4.28 11.39 2.43
CA ALA A 114 2.85 11.14 2.40
C ALA A 114 2.32 11.84 1.15
N ARG A 115 2.15 11.09 0.06
CA ARG A 115 1.22 11.48 -0.99
C ARG A 115 -0.15 11.50 -0.30
N ARG A 116 -0.48 12.64 0.30
CA ARG A 116 -1.86 13.00 0.63
C ARG A 116 -2.63 12.78 -0.66
N GLY A 117 -3.62 11.91 -0.61
CA GLY A 117 -4.54 11.71 -1.73
C GLY A 117 -5.09 13.07 -2.16
N GLY A 118 -4.97 13.34 -3.46
CA GLY A 118 -5.86 14.24 -4.18
C GLY A 118 -6.93 13.39 -4.86
#